data_AF-A0A328CWR8-F1
#
_entry.id   AF-A0A328CWR8-F1
#
_cell.length_a   1.000
_cell.length_b   1.000
_cell.length_c   1.000
_cell.angle_alpha   90.00
_cell.angle_beta   90.00
_cell.angle_gamma   90.00
#
_symmetry.space_group_name_H-M   'P 1'
#
loop_
_entity.id
_entity.type
_entity.pdbx_description
1 polymer ?
#
loop_
_entity_poly.entity_id
_entity_poly.type
_entity_poly.pdbx_seq_one_letter_code
_entity_poly.pdbx_strand_id
1 'polypeptide(L)'
;MDELTSALNTHMDQMADLVEKFSAELRSGLKPAYENFMGFFHAIDWTEPWLIGLLSLHGAVLLLTLFSRKNINFQMVLFLFALGGVYFAENLNKLLAANWKSFAKQNYFDPHGVFISALWSGPLLVIAIIILVNTLFSLCHMIVKWKKAELRHRAILARRKED
;
A
#
# COMPACT_ATOMS: atom_id res chain seq x y z
N MET A 1 -5.60 -46.37 -2.41
CA MET A 1 -5.20 -45.26 -1.53
C MET A 1 -3.85 -44.70 -1.96
N ASP A 2 -2.85 -45.55 -2.20
CA ASP A 2 -1.49 -45.11 -2.57
C ASP A 2 -1.39 -44.41 -3.94
N GLU A 3 -2.21 -44.81 -4.92
CA GLU A 3 -2.23 -44.20 -6.26
C GLU A 3 -2.78 -42.76 -6.23
N LEU A 4 -3.75 -42.48 -5.36
CA LEU A 4 -4.33 -41.14 -5.18
C LEU A 4 -3.35 -40.21 -4.47
N THR A 5 -2.64 -40.73 -3.45
CA THR A 5 -1.57 -40.00 -2.75
C THR A 5 -0.39 -39.72 -3.68
N SER A 6 -0.04 -40.67 -4.55
CA SER A 6 0.99 -40.52 -5.58
C SER A 6 0.62 -39.44 -6.60
N ALA A 7 -0.61 -39.46 -7.14
CA ALA A 7 -1.09 -38.43 -8.06
C ALA A 7 -1.15 -37.03 -7.43
N LEU A 8 -1.53 -36.94 -6.14
CA LEU A 8 -1.53 -35.69 -5.38
C LEU A 8 -0.12 -35.13 -5.20
N ASN A 9 0.85 -35.99 -4.86
CA ASN A 9 2.25 -35.59 -4.69
C ASN A 9 2.86 -35.09 -6.00
N THR A 10 2.58 -35.77 -7.12
CA THR A 10 3.04 -35.32 -8.45
C THR A 10 2.50 -33.94 -8.82
N HIS A 11 1.22 -33.66 -8.53
CA HIS A 11 0.64 -32.33 -8.78
C HIS A 11 1.23 -31.26 -7.86
N MET A 12 1.56 -31.63 -6.61
CA MET A 12 2.21 -30.74 -5.66
C MET A 12 3.63 -30.37 -6.12
N ASP A 13 4.38 -31.31 -6.67
CA ASP A 13 5.72 -31.07 -7.23
C ASP A 13 5.67 -30.18 -8.48
N GLN A 14 4.66 -30.35 -9.34
CA GLN A 14 4.44 -29.47 -10.49
C GLN A 14 4.12 -28.03 -10.07
N MET A 15 3.28 -27.86 -9.03
CA MET A 15 2.97 -26.55 -8.48
C MET A 15 4.21 -25.90 -7.83
N ALA A 16 5.04 -26.69 -7.16
CA ALA A 16 6.29 -26.22 -6.58
C ALA A 16 7.25 -25.71 -7.66
N ASP A 17 7.45 -26.45 -8.76
CA ASP A 17 8.31 -26.05 -9.88
C ASP A 17 7.81 -24.78 -10.58
N LEU A 18 6.49 -24.61 -10.73
CA LEU A 18 5.90 -23.39 -11.28
C LEU A 18 6.11 -22.18 -10.35
N VAL A 19 5.90 -22.35 -9.05
CA VAL A 19 6.15 -21.30 -8.06
C VAL A 19 7.64 -20.94 -8.02
N GLU A 20 8.52 -21.94 -8.10
CA GLU A 20 9.96 -21.73 -8.09
C GLU A 20 10.41 -20.96 -9.33
N LYS A 21 9.99 -21.38 -10.53
CA LYS A 21 10.27 -20.67 -11.78
C LYS A 21 9.74 -19.23 -11.78
N PHE A 22 8.50 -19.05 -11.35
CA PHE A 22 7.90 -17.72 -11.23
C PHE A 22 8.69 -16.86 -10.23
N SER A 23 9.04 -17.40 -9.07
CA SER A 23 9.83 -16.69 -8.06
C SER A 23 11.24 -16.34 -8.56
N ALA A 24 11.85 -17.22 -9.37
CA ALA A 24 13.17 -17.02 -9.94
C ALA A 24 13.17 -15.93 -11.02
N GLU A 25 12.14 -15.90 -11.88
CA GLU A 25 11.94 -14.82 -12.86
C GLU A 25 11.65 -13.49 -12.18
N LEU A 26 10.80 -13.50 -11.15
CA LEU A 26 10.45 -12.29 -10.41
C LEU A 26 11.67 -11.75 -9.65
N ARG A 27 12.48 -12.62 -9.04
CA ARG A 27 13.74 -12.25 -8.39
C ARG A 27 14.77 -11.73 -9.38
N SER A 28 14.95 -12.40 -10.52
CA SER A 28 15.96 -12.00 -11.51
C SER A 28 15.61 -10.64 -12.16
N GLY A 29 14.33 -10.39 -12.44
CA GLY A 29 13.87 -9.10 -12.96
C GLY A 29 13.92 -7.96 -11.94
N LEU A 30 13.63 -8.24 -10.67
CA LEU A 30 13.65 -7.21 -9.61
C LEU A 30 15.05 -6.92 -9.05
N LYS A 31 16.00 -7.87 -9.14
CA LYS A 31 17.36 -7.70 -8.59
C LYS A 31 18.08 -6.44 -9.10
N PRO A 32 18.18 -6.16 -10.40
CA PRO A 32 18.87 -4.95 -10.88
C PRO A 32 18.15 -3.66 -10.50
N ALA A 33 16.82 -3.66 -10.49
CA ALA A 33 16.05 -2.51 -10.02
C ALA A 33 16.31 -2.25 -8.53
N TYR A 34 16.27 -3.30 -7.72
CA TYR A 34 16.56 -3.23 -6.29
C TYR A 34 17.98 -2.75 -6.01
N GLU A 35 18.99 -3.23 -6.74
CA GLU A 35 20.38 -2.78 -6.61
C GLU A 35 20.52 -1.28 -6.92
N ASN A 36 19.87 -0.78 -7.98
CA ASN A 36 19.83 0.65 -8.30
C ASN A 36 19.13 1.48 -7.22
N PHE A 37 17.98 1.01 -6.70
CA PHE A 37 17.28 1.67 -5.61
C PHE A 37 18.12 1.69 -4.33
N MET A 38 18.76 0.58 -3.98
CA MET A 38 19.63 0.52 -2.80
C MET A 38 20.86 1.42 -2.94
N GLY A 39 21.46 1.50 -4.13
CA GLY A 39 22.54 2.44 -4.41
C GLY A 39 22.10 3.90 -4.23
N PHE A 40 20.91 4.24 -4.72
CA PHE A 40 20.30 5.55 -4.51
C PHE A 40 20.05 5.85 -3.02
N PHE A 41 19.47 4.90 -2.28
CA PHE A 41 19.23 5.02 -0.84
C PHE A 41 20.54 5.17 -0.05
N HIS A 42 21.61 4.49 -0.43
CA HIS A 42 22.90 4.60 0.25
C HIS A 42 23.59 5.95 -0.01
N ALA A 43 23.36 6.56 -1.17
CA ALA A 43 23.86 7.89 -1.49
C ALA A 43 23.15 9.02 -0.73
N ILE A 44 22.01 8.73 -0.10
CA ILE A 44 21.26 9.69 0.71
C ILE A 44 21.86 9.75 2.11
N ASP A 45 22.19 10.96 2.58
CA ASP A 45 22.62 11.17 3.96
C ASP A 45 21.44 11.10 4.94
N TRP A 46 21.17 9.91 5.48
CA TRP A 46 20.13 9.67 6.49
C TRP A 46 20.35 10.40 7.83
N THR A 47 21.49 11.07 8.00
CA THR A 47 21.80 11.86 9.19
C THR A 47 21.14 13.24 9.18
N GLU A 48 20.55 13.66 8.06
CA GLU A 48 19.90 14.97 7.98
C GLU A 48 18.61 15.01 8.83
N PRO A 49 18.46 16.01 9.73
CA PRO A 49 17.33 16.04 10.67
C PRO A 49 15.95 16.07 10.01
N TRP A 50 15.82 16.73 8.85
CA TRP A 50 14.55 16.84 8.14
C TRP A 50 14.12 15.50 7.51
N LEU A 51 15.08 14.67 7.07
CA LEU A 51 14.82 13.31 6.57
C LEU A 51 14.34 12.38 7.68
N ILE A 52 14.97 12.47 8.85
CA ILE A 52 14.54 11.71 10.04
C ILE A 52 13.12 12.14 10.45
N GLY A 53 12.86 13.46 10.46
CA GLY A 53 11.53 14.02 10.69
C GLY A 53 10.50 13.46 9.69
N LEU A 54 10.85 13.43 8.40
CA LEU A 54 10.00 12.88 7.36
C LEU A 54 9.72 11.39 7.56
N LEU A 55 10.74 10.58 7.88
CA LEU A 55 10.58 9.15 8.13
C LEU A 55 9.71 8.89 9.36
N SER A 56 9.89 9.69 10.42
CA SER A 56 9.07 9.63 11.63
C SER A 56 7.60 9.98 11.34
N LEU A 57 7.35 10.97 10.47
CA LEU A 57 6.00 11.34 10.04
C LEU A 57 5.31 10.16 9.33
N HIS A 58 6.01 9.50 8.40
CA HIS A 58 5.47 8.30 7.73
C HIS A 58 5.19 7.18 8.72
N GLY A 59 6.10 6.94 9.68
CA GLY A 59 5.89 5.99 10.77
C GLY A 59 4.66 6.33 11.61
N ALA A 60 4.45 7.61 11.94
CA ALA A 60 3.28 8.06 12.68
C ALA A 60 1.98 7.87 11.87
N VAL A 61 1.96 8.21 10.58
CA VAL A 61 0.80 7.99 9.69
C VAL A 61 0.49 6.49 9.56
N LEU A 62 1.51 5.65 9.45
CA LEU A 62 1.36 4.20 9.42
C LEU A 62 0.78 3.69 10.75
N LEU A 63 1.30 4.14 11.89
CA LEU A 63 0.75 3.78 13.20
C LEU A 63 -0.72 4.23 13.33
N LEU A 64 -1.04 5.47 12.96
CA LEU A 64 -2.41 5.98 12.93
C LEU A 64 -3.32 5.11 12.06
N THR A 65 -2.82 4.65 10.91
CA THR A 65 -3.53 3.76 10.00
C THR A 65 -3.84 2.41 10.66
N LEU A 66 -2.87 1.84 11.38
CA LEU A 66 -3.01 0.57 12.11
C LEU A 66 -3.96 0.70 13.31
N PHE A 67 -3.93 1.82 14.02
CA PHE A 67 -4.84 2.09 15.15
C PHE A 67 -6.26 2.40 14.69
N SER A 68 -6.43 3.12 13.58
CA SER A 68 -7.73 3.51 13.06
C SER A 68 -8.46 2.41 12.27
N ARG A 69 -7.98 1.17 12.31
CA ARG A 69 -8.61 0.03 11.60
C ARG A 69 -10.10 -0.18 11.91
N LYS A 70 -10.57 0.31 13.06
CA LYS A 70 -11.99 0.22 13.47
C LYS A 70 -12.88 1.32 12.85
N ASN A 71 -12.29 2.45 12.44
CA ASN A 71 -13.01 3.63 11.99
C ASN A 71 -12.82 3.84 10.48
N ILE A 72 -13.72 3.27 9.68
CA ILE A 72 -13.65 3.34 8.20
C ILE A 72 -13.64 4.79 7.69
N ASN A 73 -14.45 5.68 8.28
CA ASN A 73 -14.54 7.07 7.86
C ASN A 73 -13.20 7.80 8.02
N PHE A 74 -12.49 7.55 9.13
CA PHE A 74 -11.17 8.15 9.35
C PHE A 74 -10.13 7.56 8.40
N GLN A 75 -10.20 6.26 8.11
CA GLN A 75 -9.33 5.64 7.11
C GLN A 75 -9.56 6.22 5.71
N MET A 76 -10.80 6.55 5.33
CA MET A 76 -11.09 7.22 4.06
C MET A 76 -10.47 8.62 3.99
N VAL A 77 -10.50 9.38 5.09
CA VAL A 77 -9.83 10.70 5.16
C VAL A 77 -8.31 10.54 5.02
N LEU A 78 -7.71 9.59 5.75
CA LEU A 78 -6.28 9.30 5.62
C LEU A 78 -5.90 8.85 4.20
N PHE A 79 -6.75 8.06 3.56
CA PHE A 79 -6.54 7.61 2.18
C PHE A 79 -6.55 8.78 1.20
N LEU A 80 -7.55 9.66 1.28
CA LEU A 80 -7.60 10.87 0.46
C LEU A 80 -6.41 11.80 0.72
N PHE A 81 -5.99 11.92 1.98
CA PHE A 81 -4.81 12.69 2.35
C PHE A 81 -3.53 12.09 1.73
N ALA A 82 -3.37 10.76 1.79
CA ALA A 82 -2.22 10.08 1.19
C ALA A 82 -2.19 10.27 -0.34
N LEU A 83 -3.32 10.11 -1.03
CA LEU A 83 -3.42 10.34 -2.47
C LEU A 83 -3.16 11.80 -2.84
N GLY A 84 -3.71 12.75 -2.06
CA GLY A 84 -3.43 14.17 -2.23
C GLY A 84 -1.94 14.47 -2.06
N GLY A 85 -1.30 13.88 -1.05
CA GLY A 85 0.14 13.99 -0.83
C GLY A 85 0.95 13.50 -2.02
N VAL A 86 0.58 12.36 -2.61
CA VAL A 86 1.22 11.84 -3.83
C VAL A 86 0.99 12.77 -5.03
N TYR A 87 -0.23 13.29 -5.20
CA TYR A 87 -0.57 14.23 -6.27
C TYR A 87 0.26 15.53 -6.20
N PHE A 88 0.48 16.05 -4.99
CA PHE A 88 1.29 17.25 -4.78
C PHE A 88 2.80 16.99 -4.81
N ALA A 89 3.25 15.74 -4.93
CA ALA A 89 4.67 15.40 -4.85
C ALA A 89 5.53 16.16 -5.88
N GLU A 90 5.05 16.32 -7.13
CA GLU A 90 5.78 17.06 -8.16
C GLU A 90 5.91 18.55 -7.81
N ASN A 91 4.84 19.16 -7.30
CA ASN A 91 4.85 20.56 -6.90
C ASN A 91 5.76 20.78 -5.68
N LEU A 92 5.71 19.87 -4.70
CA LEU A 92 6.61 19.88 -3.55
C LEU A 92 8.07 19.72 -3.98
N ASN A 93 8.35 18.82 -4.93
CA ASN A 93 9.69 18.64 -5.48
C ASN A 93 10.25 19.93 -6.08
N LYS A 94 9.47 20.67 -6.89
CA LYS A 94 9.90 21.96 -7.45
C LYS A 94 10.13 23.02 -6.38
N LEU A 95 9.25 23.11 -5.38
CA LEU A 95 9.36 24.06 -4.29
C LEU A 95 10.59 23.78 -3.39
N LEU A 96 10.80 22.51 -3.05
CA LEU A 96 11.93 22.07 -2.24
C LEU A 96 13.25 22.17 -3.02
N ALA A 97 13.25 21.89 -4.33
CA ALA A 97 14.38 22.13 -5.22
C ALA A 97 14.73 23.62 -5.37
N ALA A 98 13.79 24.55 -5.16
CA ALA A 98 14.10 25.97 -5.16
C ALA A 98 14.68 26.44 -3.82
N ASN A 99 14.33 25.77 -2.71
CA ASN A 99 14.64 26.20 -1.34
C ASN A 99 15.60 25.27 -0.58
N TRP A 100 16.21 24.28 -1.25
CA TRP A 100 17.04 23.24 -0.60
C TRP A 100 18.12 23.81 0.30
N LYS A 101 18.74 24.95 -0.07
CA LYS A 101 19.80 25.60 0.71
C LYS A 101 19.38 25.99 2.14
N SER A 102 18.08 26.13 2.40
CA SER A 102 17.57 26.52 3.72
C SER A 102 17.49 25.35 4.70
N PHE A 103 17.45 24.09 4.23
CA PHE A 103 17.17 22.94 5.10
C PHE A 103 18.02 21.69 4.83
N ALA A 104 18.62 21.58 3.65
CA ALA A 104 19.45 20.45 3.24
C ALA A 104 20.87 20.90 2.92
N LYS A 105 21.86 20.04 3.19
CA LYS A 105 23.26 20.32 2.86
C LYS A 105 23.54 20.17 1.37
N GLN A 106 22.75 19.36 0.68
CA GLN A 106 22.85 19.11 -0.76
C GLN A 106 21.47 19.11 -1.41
N ASN A 107 21.43 19.33 -2.72
CA ASN A 107 20.19 19.29 -3.47
C ASN A 107 19.84 17.85 -3.86
N TYR A 108 18.93 17.23 -3.13
CA TYR A 108 18.40 15.90 -3.44
C TYR A 108 17.31 15.90 -4.49
N PHE A 109 16.71 17.05 -4.80
CA PHE A 109 15.53 17.14 -5.65
C PHE A 109 15.92 17.20 -7.11
N ASP A 110 15.53 16.16 -7.85
CA ASP A 110 15.81 16.01 -9.26
C ASP A 110 14.61 16.44 -10.14
N PRO A 111 14.84 16.89 -11.39
CA PRO A 111 13.76 17.31 -12.30
C PRO A 111 12.77 16.20 -12.63
N HIS A 112 13.21 14.94 -12.56
CA HIS A 112 12.38 13.75 -12.82
C HIS A 112 11.57 13.30 -11.59
N GLY A 113 11.81 13.91 -10.42
CA GLY A 113 11.11 13.61 -9.18
C GLY A 113 11.36 12.21 -8.63
N VAL A 114 12.47 11.55 -8.97
CA VAL A 114 12.82 10.21 -8.49
C VAL A 114 13.00 10.21 -6.97
N PHE A 115 13.69 11.20 -6.42
CA PHE A 115 13.91 11.33 -4.99
C PHE A 115 12.59 11.50 -4.23
N ILE A 116 11.76 12.47 -4.62
CA ILE A 116 10.47 12.69 -3.97
C ILE A 116 9.58 11.46 -4.13
N SER A 117 9.60 10.80 -5.29
CA SER A 117 8.77 9.62 -5.53
C SER A 117 9.16 8.47 -4.62
N ALA A 118 10.47 8.25 -4.41
CA ALA A 118 10.96 7.19 -3.55
C ALA A 118 10.72 7.46 -2.05
N LEU A 119 10.97 8.70 -1.58
CA LEU A 119 10.90 9.02 -0.15
C LEU A 119 9.53 9.50 0.33
N TRP A 120 8.74 10.13 -0.55
CA TRP A 120 7.42 10.67 -0.23
C TRP A 120 6.33 9.77 -0.80
N SER A 121 6.29 9.59 -2.12
CA SER A 121 5.18 8.88 -2.76
C SER A 121 5.19 7.39 -2.45
N GLY A 122 6.35 6.75 -2.39
CA GLY A 122 6.50 5.31 -2.14
C GLY A 122 5.87 4.88 -0.81
N PRO A 123 6.32 5.39 0.34
CA PRO A 123 5.73 5.07 1.64
C PRO A 123 4.25 5.43 1.72
N LEU A 124 3.83 6.58 1.18
CA LEU A 124 2.42 6.98 1.15
C LEU A 124 1.55 6.01 0.33
N LEU A 125 2.04 5.53 -0.82
CA LEU A 125 1.36 4.53 -1.64
C LEU A 125 1.23 3.20 -0.91
N VAL A 126 2.28 2.75 -0.21
CA VAL A 126 2.20 1.53 0.61
C VAL A 126 1.14 1.68 1.71
N ILE A 127 1.12 2.81 2.41
CA ILE A 127 0.09 3.11 3.42
C ILE A 127 -1.31 3.13 2.76
N ALA A 128 -1.46 3.77 1.60
CA ALA A 128 -2.71 3.82 0.86
C ALA A 128 -3.20 2.43 0.43
N ILE A 129 -2.30 1.53 0.02
CA ILE A 129 -2.62 0.13 -0.30
C ILE A 129 -3.09 -0.60 0.95
N ILE A 130 -2.43 -0.44 2.10
CA ILE A 130 -2.85 -1.05 3.37
C ILE A 130 -4.25 -0.57 3.75
N ILE A 131 -4.52 0.73 3.63
CA ILE A 131 -5.85 1.30 3.88
C ILE A 131 -6.86 0.69 2.90
N LEU A 132 -6.56 0.67 1.60
CA LEU A 132 -7.44 0.16 0.56
C LEU A 132 -7.83 -1.30 0.80
N VAL A 133 -6.87 -2.16 1.17
CA VAL A 133 -7.16 -3.56 1.50
C VAL A 133 -8.09 -3.64 2.72
N ASN A 134 -7.82 -2.88 3.79
CA ASN A 134 -8.66 -2.90 4.99
C ASN A 134 -10.08 -2.36 4.74
N THR A 135 -10.20 -1.29 3.94
CA THR A 135 -11.49 -0.72 3.57
C THR A 135 -12.27 -1.65 2.65
N LEU A 136 -11.62 -2.33 1.70
CA LEU A 136 -12.26 -3.31 0.83
C LEU A 136 -12.88 -4.46 1.63
N PHE A 137 -12.14 -5.04 2.58
CA PHE A 137 -12.68 -6.10 3.45
C PHE A 137 -13.88 -5.59 4.26
N SER A 138 -13.77 -4.40 4.84
CA SER A 138 -14.84 -3.79 5.64
C SER A 138 -16.09 -3.49 4.79
N LEU A 139 -15.92 -3.01 3.57
CA LEU A 139 -17.00 -2.76 2.62
C LEU A 139 -17.70 -4.05 2.21
N CYS A 140 -16.94 -5.11 1.90
CA CYS A 140 -17.52 -6.43 1.61
C CYS A 140 -18.40 -6.93 2.77
N HIS A 141 -17.91 -6.85 4.01
CA HIS A 141 -18.71 -7.20 5.18
C HIS A 141 -19.98 -6.35 5.33
N MET A 142 -19.86 -5.04 5.10
CA MET A 142 -20.99 -4.11 5.19
C MET A 142 -22.04 -4.37 4.11
N ILE A 143 -21.63 -4.62 2.88
CA ILE A 143 -22.50 -4.97 1.75
C ILE A 143 -23.27 -6.26 2.05
N VAL A 144 -22.60 -7.30 2.55
CA VAL A 144 -23.24 -8.56 2.93
C VAL A 144 -24.26 -8.33 4.05
N LYS A 145 -23.90 -7.58 5.09
CA LYS A 145 -24.80 -7.24 6.19
C LYS A 145 -26.01 -6.43 5.71
N TRP A 146 -25.79 -5.44 4.85
CA TRP A 146 -26.84 -4.62 4.24
C TRP A 146 -27.77 -5.47 3.38
N LYS A 147 -27.24 -6.34 2.52
CA LYS A 147 -28.02 -7.28 1.71
C LYS A 147 -28.86 -8.22 2.58
N LYS A 148 -28.29 -8.74 3.67
CA LYS A 148 -29.03 -9.59 4.63
C LYS A 148 -30.17 -8.83 5.31
N ALA A 149 -29.97 -7.54 5.63
CA ALA A 149 -31.00 -6.69 6.22
C ALA A 149 -32.11 -6.34 5.19
N GLU A 150 -31.72 -6.01 3.96
CA GLU A 150 -32.62 -5.74 2.83
C GLU A 150 -33.56 -6.94 2.58
N LEU A 151 -33.00 -8.15 2.51
CA LEU A 151 -33.78 -9.39 2.30
C LEU A 151 -34.73 -9.69 3.47
N ARG A 152 -34.29 -9.48 4.72
CA ARG A 152 -35.17 -9.63 5.90
C ARG A 152 -36.33 -8.66 5.87
N HIS A 153 -36.08 -7.39 5.52
CA HIS A 153 -37.14 -6.38 5.42
C HIS A 153 -38.16 -6.74 4.32
N ARG A 154 -37.68 -7.21 3.15
CA ARG A 154 -38.56 -7.68 2.07
C ARG A 154 -39.41 -8.88 2.49
N ALA A 155 -38.86 -9.85 3.22
CA ALA A 155 -39.60 -11.01 3.71
C ALA A 155 -40.74 -10.62 4.67
N ILE A 156 -40.51 -9.61 5.53
CA ILE A 156 -41.55 -9.09 6.45
C ILE A 156 -42.67 -8.39 5.66
N LEU A 157 -42.31 -7.56 4.68
CA LEU A 157 -43.30 -6.88 3.82
C LEU A 157 -44.13 -7.86 2.98
N ALA A 158 -43.54 -8.96 2.52
CA ALA A 158 -44.26 -10.01 1.80
C ALA A 158 -45.29 -10.70 2.69
N ARG A 159 -44.92 -11.10 3.92
CA ARG A 159 -45.86 -11.70 4.88
C ARG A 159 -47.03 -10.78 5.23
N ARG A 160 -46.78 -9.48 5.41
CA ARG A 160 -47.83 -8.50 5.72
C ARG A 160 -48.82 -8.25 4.57
N LYS A 161 -48.52 -8.68 3.34
CA LYS A 161 -49.47 -8.61 2.20
C LYS A 161 -50.35 -9.85 2.08
N GLU A 162 -49.96 -10.95 2.73
CA GLU A 162 -50.72 -12.21 2.73
C GLU A 162 -51.76 -12.26 3.88
N ASP A 163 -51.61 -11.41 4.90
CA ASP A 163 -52.58 -11.13 5.96
C ASP A 163 -53.53 -9.98 5.59
#